data_AF-A0A6N6WP89-F1
#
_entry.id   AF-A0A6N6WP89-F1
#
_cell.length_a   1.000
_cell.length_b   1.000
_cell.length_c   1.000
_cell.angle_alpha   90.00
_cell.angle_beta   90.00
_cell.angle_gamma   90.00
#
_symmetry.space_group_name_H-M   'P 1'
#
loop_
_entity.id
_entity.type
_entity.pdbx_description
1 polymer ?
#
loop_
_entity_poly.entity_id
_entity_poly.type
_entity_poly.pdbx_seq_one_letter_code
_entity_poly.pdbx_strand_id
1 'polypeptide(L)'
;VHITHVEDAANTLRTHQKAFIARGLTEALTRVIAIVVQPGVEFDHSNIIHYQPQEAQPLAQWIENTRMVYEAHSTDYQTRTAYWELVRDHFAILKVGPALTFALREAIFALAQIEQELIAPENRSGCLAVIEEVMLDEPQYWKKYYRTGFNDSLLDIRYSLSDRIRY
;
A
#
# COMPACT_ATOMS: atom_id res chain seq x y z
N VAL A 1 -11.98 -1.79 5.77
CA VAL A 1 -11.86 -0.33 5.49
C VAL A 1 -13.21 0.38 5.43
N HIS A 2 -13.27 1.65 5.86
CA HIS A 2 -14.43 2.54 5.64
C HIS A 2 -14.09 3.60 4.58
N ILE A 3 -14.95 3.73 3.58
CA ILE A 3 -14.82 4.75 2.52
C ILE A 3 -15.01 6.13 3.14
N THR A 4 -14.19 7.11 2.72
CA THR A 4 -14.30 8.49 3.21
C THR A 4 -15.65 9.10 2.86
N HIS A 5 -16.29 9.75 3.85
CA HIS A 5 -17.50 10.51 3.59
C HIS A 5 -17.18 11.80 2.81
N VAL A 6 -18.01 12.14 1.83
CA VAL A 6 -17.85 13.37 1.03
C VAL A 6 -17.81 14.62 1.91
N GLU A 7 -18.61 14.65 2.97
CA GLU A 7 -18.64 15.77 3.92
C GLU A 7 -17.30 15.97 4.63
N ASP A 8 -16.59 14.89 4.97
CA ASP A 8 -15.28 14.94 5.61
C ASP A 8 -14.19 15.39 4.63
N ALA A 9 -14.23 14.91 3.39
CA ALA A 9 -13.34 15.37 2.33
C ALA A 9 -13.52 16.87 2.06
N ALA A 10 -14.77 17.33 1.96
CA ALA A 10 -15.09 18.74 1.79
C ALA A 10 -14.69 19.59 3.00
N ASN A 11 -14.93 19.10 4.20
CA ASN A 11 -14.53 19.78 5.43
C ASN A 11 -13.01 19.90 5.54
N THR A 12 -12.27 18.86 5.16
CA THR A 12 -10.80 18.84 5.12
C THR A 12 -10.28 19.90 4.16
N LEU A 13 -10.81 19.97 2.94
CA LEU A 13 -10.44 21.01 1.98
C LEU A 13 -10.74 22.41 2.54
N ARG A 14 -11.94 22.61 3.09
CA ARG A 14 -12.39 23.90 3.63
C ARG A 14 -11.52 24.39 4.78
N THR A 15 -11.11 23.52 5.70
CA THR A 15 -10.26 23.92 6.83
C THR A 15 -8.84 24.26 6.38
N HIS A 16 -8.27 23.51 5.42
CA HIS A 16 -6.98 23.84 4.82
C HIS A 16 -7.03 25.18 4.08
N GLN A 17 -8.06 25.43 3.26
CA GLN A 17 -8.23 26.72 2.59
C GLN A 17 -8.24 27.89 3.58
N LYS A 18 -9.02 27.79 4.67
CA LYS A 18 -9.05 28.82 5.73
C LYS A 18 -7.68 29.01 6.38
N ALA A 19 -6.98 27.93 6.71
CA ALA A 19 -5.67 27.99 7.34
C ALA A 19 -4.60 28.61 6.41
N PHE A 20 -4.58 28.25 5.13
CA PHE A 20 -3.67 28.81 4.13
C PHE A 20 -3.90 30.31 3.97
N ILE A 21 -5.15 30.74 3.79
CA ILE A 21 -5.51 32.16 3.64
C ILE A 21 -5.12 32.95 4.89
N ALA A 22 -5.40 32.43 6.09
CA ALA A 22 -5.03 33.07 7.35
C ALA A 22 -3.50 33.26 7.53
N ARG A 23 -2.69 32.52 6.77
CA ARG A 23 -1.22 32.62 6.75
C ARG A 23 -0.69 33.39 5.54
N GLY A 24 -1.56 33.98 4.71
CA GLY A 24 -1.16 34.69 3.48
C GLY A 24 -0.68 33.77 2.35
N LEU A 25 -0.98 32.46 2.42
CA LEU A 25 -0.50 31.44 1.48
C LEU A 25 -1.43 31.22 0.29
N THR A 26 -2.12 32.26 -0.17
CA THR A 26 -3.16 32.16 -1.23
C THR A 26 -2.60 31.58 -2.54
N GLU A 27 -1.37 31.95 -2.90
CA GLU A 27 -0.73 31.47 -4.12
C GLU A 27 -0.19 30.03 -3.95
N ALA A 28 0.20 29.62 -2.74
CA ALA A 28 0.50 28.21 -2.46
C ALA A 28 -0.74 27.33 -2.46
N LEU A 29 -1.90 27.86 -2.07
CA LEU A 29 -3.16 27.14 -2.10
C LEU A 29 -3.58 26.73 -3.52
N THR A 30 -3.20 27.49 -4.55
CA THR A 30 -3.48 27.10 -5.95
C THR A 30 -2.62 25.94 -6.43
N ARG A 31 -1.53 25.61 -5.72
CA ARG A 31 -0.66 24.45 -5.97
C ARG A 31 -1.10 23.19 -5.23
N VAL A 32 -2.16 23.23 -4.44
CA VAL A 32 -2.73 22.00 -3.86
C VAL A 32 -3.44 21.24 -4.99
N ILE A 33 -2.83 20.13 -5.41
CA ILE A 33 -3.27 19.35 -6.57
C ILE A 33 -4.12 18.13 -6.21
N ALA A 34 -4.02 17.65 -4.96
CA ALA A 34 -4.69 16.43 -4.54
C ALA A 34 -5.08 16.43 -3.07
N ILE A 35 -6.07 15.61 -2.74
CA ILE A 35 -6.46 15.27 -1.37
C ILE A 35 -6.42 13.75 -1.19
N VAL A 36 -5.87 13.30 -0.07
CA VAL A 36 -5.86 11.87 0.28
C VAL A 36 -7.21 11.49 0.87
N VAL A 37 -7.81 10.43 0.35
CA VAL A 37 -9.04 9.82 0.88
C VAL A 37 -8.94 8.30 0.82
N GLN A 38 -9.88 7.61 1.46
CA GLN A 38 -9.99 6.14 1.42
C GLN A 38 -11.09 5.73 0.41
N PRO A 39 -10.73 5.17 -0.76
CA PRO A 39 -11.69 4.75 -1.80
C PRO A 39 -12.31 3.37 -1.59
N GLY A 40 -11.98 2.66 -0.50
CA GLY A 40 -12.43 1.29 -0.29
C GLY A 40 -11.40 0.24 -0.69
N VAL A 41 -10.10 0.59 -0.70
CA VAL A 41 -9.00 -0.34 -1.00
C VAL A 41 -8.11 -0.54 0.23
N GLU A 42 -7.76 -1.79 0.49
CA GLU A 42 -6.92 -2.18 1.62
C GLU A 42 -6.35 -3.57 1.36
N PHE A 43 -5.31 -3.94 2.11
CA PHE A 43 -4.82 -5.31 2.21
C PHE A 43 -4.22 -5.53 3.60
N ASP A 44 -4.21 -6.78 4.07
CA ASP A 44 -3.59 -7.16 5.33
C ASP A 44 -2.51 -8.25 5.14
N HIS A 45 -2.50 -9.33 5.91
CA HIS A 45 -1.55 -10.42 5.71
C HIS A 45 -1.90 -11.31 4.53
N SER A 46 -3.19 -11.58 4.32
CA SER A 46 -3.65 -12.61 3.39
C SER A 46 -4.95 -12.27 2.69
N ASN A 47 -5.47 -11.06 2.88
CA ASN A 47 -6.71 -10.61 2.27
C ASN A 47 -6.52 -9.27 1.56
N ILE A 48 -7.26 -9.09 0.46
CA ILE A 48 -7.32 -7.85 -0.32
C ILE A 48 -8.77 -7.36 -0.29
N ILE A 49 -8.98 -6.12 0.15
CA ILE A 49 -10.25 -5.43 -0.02
C ILE A 49 -10.23 -4.78 -1.40
N HIS A 50 -10.98 -5.38 -2.33
CA HIS A 50 -11.03 -4.92 -3.70
C HIS A 50 -11.87 -3.66 -3.85
N TYR A 51 -11.39 -2.73 -4.67
CA TYR A 51 -12.12 -1.52 -5.03
C TYR A 51 -13.54 -1.85 -5.51
N GLN A 52 -14.54 -1.17 -4.94
CA GLN A 52 -15.94 -1.26 -5.35
C GLN A 52 -16.36 0.07 -5.99
N PRO A 53 -16.32 0.20 -7.33
CA PRO A 53 -16.51 1.49 -7.99
C PRO A 53 -17.83 2.18 -7.66
N GLN A 54 -18.90 1.39 -7.47
CA GLN A 54 -20.23 1.90 -7.15
C GLN A 54 -20.29 2.61 -5.79
N GLU A 55 -19.51 2.13 -4.81
CA GLU A 55 -19.50 2.67 -3.45
C GLU A 55 -18.74 4.01 -3.37
N ALA A 56 -17.78 4.24 -4.26
CA ALA A 56 -16.97 5.45 -4.31
C ALA A 56 -17.52 6.56 -5.23
N GLN A 57 -18.62 6.31 -5.96
CA GLN A 57 -19.21 7.29 -6.88
C GLN A 57 -19.51 8.67 -6.25
N PRO A 58 -20.03 8.77 -5.01
CA PRO A 58 -20.25 10.08 -4.39
C PRO A 58 -18.96 10.90 -4.23
N LEU A 59 -17.83 10.24 -3.94
CA LEU A 59 -16.51 10.90 -3.89
C LEU A 59 -16.08 11.33 -5.28
N ALA A 60 -16.15 10.43 -6.27
CA ALA A 60 -15.78 10.71 -7.65
C ALA A 60 -16.53 11.93 -8.22
N GLN A 61 -17.84 12.04 -7.98
CA GLN A 61 -18.64 13.18 -8.43
C GLN A 61 -18.31 14.49 -7.70
N TRP A 62 -17.95 14.42 -6.41
CA TRP A 62 -17.65 15.62 -5.65
C TRP A 62 -16.35 16.29 -6.13
N ILE A 63 -15.30 15.50 -6.38
CA ILE A 63 -13.97 16.05 -6.72
C ILE A 63 -13.97 16.76 -8.09
N GLU A 64 -14.88 16.41 -9.00
CA GLU A 64 -15.07 17.09 -10.31
C GLU A 64 -15.39 18.58 -10.16
N ASN A 65 -15.98 19.00 -9.03
CA ASN A 65 -16.26 20.41 -8.74
C ASN A 65 -15.05 21.16 -8.17
N THR A 66 -13.89 20.51 -8.11
CA THR A 66 -12.64 21.06 -7.59
C THR A 66 -11.57 21.09 -8.69
N ARG A 67 -10.44 21.74 -8.42
CA ARG A 67 -9.27 21.72 -9.32
C ARG A 67 -8.32 20.54 -9.07
N MET A 68 -8.69 19.64 -8.17
CA MET A 68 -7.82 18.61 -7.61
C MET A 68 -8.21 17.23 -8.12
N VAL A 69 -7.35 16.26 -7.87
CA VAL A 69 -7.64 14.83 -7.99
C VAL A 69 -7.55 14.17 -6.61
N TYR A 70 -7.86 12.88 -6.53
CA TYR A 70 -7.55 12.10 -5.34
C TYR A 70 -6.19 11.43 -5.42
N GLU A 71 -5.52 11.35 -4.27
CA GLU A 71 -4.40 10.45 -4.04
C GLU A 71 -4.87 9.28 -3.18
N ALA A 72 -4.73 8.05 -3.69
CA ALA A 72 -5.08 6.83 -2.98
C ALA A 72 -3.82 6.11 -2.49
N HIS A 73 -3.82 5.73 -1.22
CA HIS A 73 -2.75 4.97 -0.57
C HIS A 73 -3.13 3.50 -0.50
N SER A 74 -2.13 2.63 -0.30
CA SER A 74 -2.34 1.18 -0.16
C SER A 74 -3.10 0.56 -1.35
N THR A 75 -2.82 1.06 -2.56
CA THR A 75 -3.46 0.57 -3.79
C THR A 75 -2.85 -0.75 -4.28
N ASP A 76 -1.83 -1.25 -3.59
CA ASP A 76 -1.15 -2.51 -3.87
C ASP A 76 -2.13 -3.68 -4.05
N TYR A 77 -1.73 -4.64 -4.89
CA TYR A 77 -2.43 -5.91 -5.14
C TYR A 77 -3.83 -5.81 -5.78
N GLN A 78 -4.32 -4.61 -6.10
CA GLN A 78 -5.56 -4.46 -6.85
C GLN A 78 -5.43 -5.00 -8.29
N THR A 79 -6.56 -5.34 -8.90
CA THR A 79 -6.57 -5.82 -10.28
C THR A 79 -6.29 -4.66 -11.24
N ARG A 80 -5.83 -4.97 -12.46
CA ARG A 80 -5.67 -3.96 -13.51
C ARG A 80 -6.97 -3.23 -13.86
N THR A 81 -8.10 -3.91 -13.76
CA THR A 81 -9.42 -3.31 -13.97
C THR A 81 -9.71 -2.33 -12.84
N ALA A 82 -9.47 -2.70 -11.59
CA ALA A 82 -9.62 -1.80 -10.45
C ALA A 82 -8.72 -0.56 -10.57
N TYR A 83 -7.47 -0.69 -11.04
CA TYR A 83 -6.63 0.49 -11.30
C TYR A 83 -7.22 1.41 -12.38
N TRP A 84 -7.77 0.85 -13.46
CA TRP A 84 -8.43 1.64 -14.49
C TRP A 84 -9.68 2.35 -13.94
N GLU A 85 -10.48 1.66 -13.14
CA GLU A 85 -11.67 2.21 -12.50
C GLU A 85 -11.32 3.28 -11.46
N LEU A 86 -10.27 3.08 -10.66
CA LEU A 86 -9.75 4.08 -9.72
C LEU A 86 -9.36 5.37 -10.46
N VAL A 87 -8.59 5.26 -11.55
CA VAL A 87 -8.20 6.43 -12.35
C VAL A 87 -9.41 7.11 -12.99
N ARG A 88 -10.36 6.32 -13.54
CA ARG A 88 -11.63 6.84 -14.08
C ARG A 88 -12.42 7.63 -13.04
N ASP A 89 -12.43 7.15 -11.81
CA ASP A 89 -13.15 7.74 -10.67
C ASP A 89 -12.31 8.79 -9.93
N HIS A 90 -11.30 9.37 -10.61
CA HIS A 90 -10.45 10.49 -10.18
C HIS A 90 -9.45 10.19 -9.06
N PHE A 91 -9.24 8.93 -8.69
CA PHE A 91 -8.07 8.46 -7.92
C PHE A 91 -6.86 8.38 -8.85
N ALA A 92 -6.41 9.54 -9.32
CA ALA A 92 -5.41 9.66 -10.38
C ALA A 92 -3.96 9.51 -9.90
N ILE A 93 -3.72 9.64 -8.59
CA ILE A 93 -2.41 9.37 -7.99
C ILE A 93 -2.52 8.09 -7.17
N LEU A 94 -1.99 7.00 -7.70
CA LEU A 94 -2.04 5.67 -7.10
C LEU A 94 -0.68 5.34 -6.46
N LYS A 95 -0.64 5.22 -5.13
CA LYS A 95 0.59 4.85 -4.42
C LYS A 95 0.70 3.35 -4.28
N VAL A 96 1.82 2.83 -4.76
CA VAL A 96 2.24 1.42 -4.67
C VAL A 96 3.60 1.35 -3.98
N GLY A 97 3.80 0.33 -3.16
CA GLY A 97 5.05 0.11 -2.44
C GLY A 97 5.23 -1.38 -2.12
N PRO A 98 4.53 -1.92 -1.10
CA PRO A 98 4.59 -3.33 -0.72
C PRO A 98 4.48 -4.31 -1.89
N ALA A 99 3.61 -4.09 -2.89
CA ALA A 99 3.50 -5.01 -4.03
C ALA A 99 4.79 -5.10 -4.86
N LEU A 100 5.57 -4.02 -4.95
CA LEU A 100 6.82 -4.01 -5.71
C LEU A 100 7.89 -4.87 -5.02
N THR A 101 8.08 -4.69 -3.72
CA THR A 101 9.06 -5.45 -2.93
C THR A 101 8.59 -6.87 -2.62
N PHE A 102 7.28 -7.11 -2.55
CA PHE A 102 6.71 -8.45 -2.47
C PHE A 102 7.03 -9.26 -3.72
N ALA A 103 6.83 -8.69 -4.92
CA ALA A 103 7.18 -9.36 -6.18
C ALA A 103 8.70 -9.59 -6.32
N LEU A 104 9.52 -8.63 -5.87
CA LEU A 104 10.97 -8.82 -5.76
C LEU A 104 11.30 -10.02 -4.87
N ARG A 105 10.70 -10.10 -3.67
CA ARG A 105 10.91 -11.21 -2.74
C ARG A 105 10.50 -12.55 -3.33
N GLU A 106 9.38 -12.63 -4.04
CA GLU A 106 8.99 -13.86 -4.76
C GLU A 106 10.05 -14.30 -5.76
N ALA A 107 10.61 -13.37 -6.54
CA ALA A 107 11.70 -13.68 -7.47
C ALA A 107 12.96 -14.17 -6.73
N ILE A 108 13.37 -13.52 -5.64
CA ILE A 108 14.52 -13.95 -4.83
C ILE A 108 14.27 -15.34 -4.23
N PHE A 109 13.07 -15.62 -3.75
CA PHE A 109 12.73 -16.92 -3.16
C PHE A 109 12.71 -18.04 -4.20
N ALA A 110 12.19 -17.76 -5.40
CA ALA A 110 12.25 -18.70 -6.51
C ALA A 110 13.70 -18.97 -6.93
N LEU A 111 14.53 -17.94 -7.05
CA LEU A 111 15.94 -18.07 -7.39
C LEU A 111 16.72 -18.85 -6.33
N ALA A 112 16.43 -18.65 -5.04
CA ALA A 112 17.05 -19.40 -3.95
C ALA A 112 16.65 -20.88 -3.96
N GLN A 113 15.42 -21.23 -4.36
CA GLN A 113 15.03 -22.62 -4.57
C GLN A 113 15.76 -23.24 -5.77
N ILE A 114 15.88 -22.52 -6.88
CA ILE A 114 16.68 -22.96 -8.04
C ILE A 114 18.14 -23.21 -7.64
N GLU A 115 18.73 -22.32 -6.82
CA GLU A 115 20.09 -22.47 -6.32
C GLU A 115 20.28 -23.78 -5.54
N GLN A 116 19.31 -24.14 -4.68
CA GLN A 116 19.37 -25.36 -3.87
C GLN A 116 19.45 -26.63 -4.73
N GLU A 117 18.88 -26.60 -5.94
CA GLU A 117 18.87 -27.74 -6.85
C GLU A 117 20.06 -27.74 -7.81
N LEU A 118 20.49 -26.56 -8.30
CA LEU A 118 21.50 -26.45 -9.36
C LEU A 118 22.93 -26.29 -8.86
N ILE A 119 23.14 -25.66 -7.70
CA ILE A 119 24.48 -25.32 -7.22
C ILE A 119 25.03 -26.43 -6.31
N ALA A 120 26.33 -26.72 -6.47
CA ALA A 120 27.04 -27.69 -5.63
C ALA A 120 26.92 -27.31 -4.14
N PRO A 121 26.74 -28.28 -3.22
CA PRO A 121 26.45 -28.01 -1.81
C PRO A 121 27.40 -27.00 -1.15
N GLU A 122 28.70 -27.09 -1.44
CA GLU A 122 29.75 -26.23 -0.89
C GLU A 122 29.74 -24.77 -1.40
N ASN A 123 28.99 -24.49 -2.47
CA ASN A 123 28.89 -23.17 -3.10
C ASN A 123 27.50 -22.52 -2.93
N ARG A 124 26.59 -23.13 -2.17
CA ARG A 124 25.25 -22.58 -1.93
C ARG A 124 25.30 -21.43 -0.93
N SER A 125 24.52 -20.40 -1.18
CA SER A 125 24.45 -19.19 -0.36
C SER A 125 23.79 -19.40 1.01
N GLY A 126 22.83 -20.32 1.11
CA GLY A 126 21.97 -20.43 2.29
C GLY A 126 21.00 -19.26 2.45
N CYS A 127 20.74 -18.48 1.39
CA CYS A 127 20.00 -17.21 1.41
C CYS A 127 18.70 -17.23 2.24
N LEU A 128 17.82 -18.22 2.03
CA LEU A 128 16.55 -18.29 2.76
C LEU A 128 16.73 -18.49 4.27
N ALA A 129 17.73 -19.27 4.68
CA ALA A 129 18.03 -19.50 6.09
C ALA A 129 18.58 -18.23 6.75
N VAL A 130 19.45 -17.50 6.05
CA VAL A 130 19.99 -16.21 6.52
C VAL A 130 18.88 -15.18 6.71
N ILE A 131 17.95 -15.08 5.75
CA ILE A 131 16.79 -14.18 5.85
C ILE A 131 15.97 -14.49 7.10
N GLU A 132 15.64 -15.78 7.32
CA GLU A 132 14.85 -16.19 8.48
C GLU A 132 15.55 -15.94 9.80
N GLU A 133 16.85 -16.26 9.89
CA GLU A 133 17.67 -16.02 11.08
C GLU A 133 17.69 -14.53 11.45
N VAL A 134 18.05 -13.66 10.50
CA VAL A 134 18.11 -12.21 10.73
C VAL A 134 16.73 -11.65 11.13
N MET A 135 15.67 -12.07 10.45
CA MET A 135 14.33 -11.59 10.79
C MET A 135 13.90 -12.05 12.19
N LEU A 136 14.24 -13.27 12.61
CA LEU A 136 13.90 -13.76 13.96
C LEU A 136 14.70 -13.04 15.06
N ASP A 137 15.99 -12.76 14.81
CA ASP A 137 16.87 -12.11 15.77
C ASP A 137 16.63 -10.59 15.88
N GLU A 138 16.22 -9.94 14.78
CA GLU A 138 15.92 -8.50 14.73
C GLU A 138 14.44 -8.21 14.40
N PRO A 139 13.50 -8.51 15.30
CA PRO A 139 12.08 -8.53 14.97
C PRO A 139 11.41 -7.15 14.95
N GLN A 140 12.16 -6.04 15.15
CA GLN A 140 11.59 -4.70 15.36
C GLN A 140 10.64 -4.25 14.24
N TYR A 141 10.89 -4.65 12.99
CA TYR A 141 10.12 -4.20 11.84
C TYR A 141 8.86 -5.02 11.57
N TRP A 142 8.71 -6.21 12.14
CA TRP A 142 7.58 -7.10 11.84
C TRP A 142 6.80 -7.59 13.08
N LYS A 143 7.39 -7.57 14.28
CA LYS A 143 6.78 -8.14 15.51
C LYS A 143 5.40 -7.60 15.86
N LYS A 144 5.13 -6.32 15.57
CA LYS A 144 3.83 -5.68 15.82
C LYS A 144 2.78 -5.95 14.74
N TYR A 145 3.17 -6.61 13.65
CA TYR A 145 2.31 -6.92 12.51
C TYR A 145 1.94 -8.40 12.49
N TYR A 146 2.89 -9.31 12.73
CA TYR A 146 2.68 -10.73 12.49
C TYR A 146 2.21 -11.50 13.73
N ARG A 147 1.70 -12.70 13.50
CA ARG A 147 1.21 -13.61 14.53
C ARG A 147 2.33 -14.10 15.45
N THR A 148 1.97 -14.50 16.67
CA THR A 148 2.92 -14.86 17.75
C THR A 148 3.33 -16.33 17.78
N GLY A 149 2.56 -17.23 17.16
CA GLY A 149 2.93 -18.63 17.04
C GLY A 149 4.13 -18.79 16.10
N PHE A 150 5.13 -19.60 16.46
CA PHE A 150 6.40 -19.68 15.70
C PHE A 150 6.19 -20.02 14.21
N ASN A 151 5.40 -21.06 13.90
CA ASN A 151 5.15 -21.41 12.50
C ASN A 151 4.24 -20.36 11.81
N ASP A 152 3.32 -19.74 12.53
CA ASP A 152 2.47 -18.67 12.00
C ASP A 152 3.30 -17.42 11.67
N SER A 153 4.28 -17.07 12.51
CA SER A 153 5.19 -15.95 12.28
C SER A 153 6.09 -16.22 11.09
N LEU A 154 6.57 -17.46 10.90
CA LEU A 154 7.32 -17.84 9.69
C LEU A 154 6.47 -17.72 8.42
N LEU A 155 5.20 -18.13 8.47
CA LEU A 155 4.30 -17.96 7.32
C LEU A 155 4.08 -16.49 7.00
N ASP A 156 3.89 -15.64 8.02
CA ASP A 156 3.73 -14.20 7.81
C ASP A 156 5.03 -13.54 7.31
N ILE A 157 6.18 -13.92 7.86
CA ILE A 157 7.51 -13.46 7.41
C ILE A 157 7.69 -13.72 5.92
N ARG A 158 7.35 -14.92 5.46
CA ARG A 158 7.58 -15.35 4.08
C ARG A 158 6.53 -14.81 3.12
N TYR A 159 5.25 -14.77 3.52
CA TYR A 159 4.14 -14.69 2.56
C TYR A 159 3.15 -13.57 2.82
N SER A 160 3.27 -12.83 3.92
CA SER A 160 2.34 -11.74 4.23
C SER A 160 2.37 -10.64 3.16
N LEU A 161 1.21 -10.19 2.69
CA LEU A 161 1.07 -9.02 1.80
C LEU A 161 1.52 -7.71 2.48
N SER A 162 1.64 -7.69 3.81
CA SER A 162 2.23 -6.56 4.53
C SER A 162 3.71 -6.34 4.22
N ASP A 163 4.39 -7.36 3.69
CA ASP A 163 5.75 -7.32 3.11
C ASP A 163 6.81 -6.70 4.04
N ARG A 164 6.81 -7.07 5.32
CA ARG A 164 7.72 -6.48 6.32
C ARG A 164 9.19 -6.87 6.13
N ILE A 165 9.48 -7.85 5.27
CA ILE A 165 10.82 -8.27 4.85
C ILE A 165 11.55 -7.21 3.99
N ARG A 166 10.86 -6.17 3.52
CA ARG A 166 11.49 -5.07 2.77
C ARG A 166 12.38 -4.14 3.61
N TYR A 167 12.37 -4.29 4.93
CA TYR A 167 13.18 -3.50 5.88
C TYR A 167 14.37 -4.33 6.34
#